data_AF-A0A7C1HDW8-F1
#
_entry.id   AF-A0A7C1HDW8-F1
#
_cell.length_a   1.000
_cell.length_b   1.000
_cell.length_c   1.000
_cell.angle_alpha   90.00
_cell.angle_beta   90.00
_cell.angle_gamma   90.00
#
_symmetry.space_group_name_H-M   'P 1'
#
loop_
_entity.id
_entity.type
_entity.pdbx_description
1 polymer ?
#
loop_
_entity_poly.entity_id
_entity_poly.type
_entity_poly.pdbx_seq_one_letter_code
_entity_poly.pdbx_strand_id
1 'polypeptide(L)'
;MKHIVTIIFVFMLLLTFSATTVFAQGHVDPPYLQIQSAENPITVDGRLDETDWQRRFDHLVFRSGFTPGDVEYGVTGEVTVQAPYTDTTTTIVKILHHGLDLYISLNSNDQSVCRFDGSWEGDGLFMKINDANGIPVEYKLYFNLAGTDPDIHYEGPGMYPNSGSGAAWKHPATIVNDTTAADSGYTAELVIHLDKLGYTDPYADIPVLINIFDPDGY
;
A
#
# COMPACT_ATOMS: atom_id res chain seq x y z
N MET A 1 -1.24 35.97 -60.80
CA MET A 1 -2.23 35.70 -59.72
C MET A 1 -2.51 34.21 -59.44
N LYS A 2 -1.88 33.23 -60.10
CA LYS A 2 -2.13 31.78 -59.84
C LYS A 2 -1.06 31.06 -59.01
N HIS A 3 0.08 31.69 -58.70
CA HIS A 3 1.20 31.04 -57.99
C HIS A 3 1.35 31.44 -56.50
N ILE A 4 0.55 32.40 -56.02
CA ILE A 4 0.58 32.83 -54.60
C ILE A 4 -0.39 32.00 -53.73
N VAL A 5 -1.42 31.41 -54.34
CA VAL A 5 -2.46 30.65 -53.61
C VAL A 5 -1.99 29.25 -53.22
N THR A 6 -1.04 28.66 -53.96
CA THR A 6 -0.56 27.28 -53.69
C THR A 6 0.44 27.21 -52.53
N ILE A 7 1.21 28.27 -52.27
CA ILE A 7 2.22 28.26 -51.19
C ILE A 7 1.58 28.41 -49.81
N ILE A 8 0.44 29.11 -49.73
CA ILE A 8 -0.30 29.28 -48.47
C ILE A 8 -1.00 27.98 -48.05
N PHE A 9 -1.39 27.13 -49.00
CA PHE A 9 -2.08 25.87 -48.69
C PHE A 9 -1.14 24.77 -48.20
N VAL A 10 0.16 24.81 -48.55
CA VAL A 10 1.15 23.82 -48.10
C VAL A 10 1.74 24.20 -46.73
N PHE A 11 1.80 25.48 -46.38
CA PHE A 11 2.26 25.92 -45.06
C PHE A 11 1.20 25.76 -43.96
N MET A 12 -0.08 25.69 -44.33
CA MET A 12 -1.21 25.54 -43.40
C MET A 12 -1.57 24.07 -43.10
N LEU A 13 -0.94 23.11 -43.78
CA LEU A 13 -1.13 21.66 -43.52
C LEU A 13 -0.11 21.08 -42.53
N LEU A 14 0.86 21.88 -42.06
CA LEU A 14 1.96 21.44 -41.19
C LEU A 14 1.82 21.89 -39.72
N LEU A 15 0.69 22.50 -39.35
CA LEU A 15 0.52 23.17 -38.05
C LEU A 15 -0.68 22.71 -37.22
N THR A 16 -1.18 21.49 -37.50
CA THR A 16 -2.20 20.86 -36.65
C THR A 16 -1.86 19.39 -36.38
N PHE A 17 -0.63 19.13 -35.95
CA PHE A 17 -0.44 18.09 -34.95
C PHE A 17 -0.60 18.77 -33.60
N SER A 18 -1.86 18.93 -33.18
CA SER A 18 -2.14 19.04 -31.75
C SER A 18 -1.62 17.74 -31.16
N ALA A 19 -0.41 17.78 -30.60
CA ALA A 19 0.08 16.73 -29.74
C ALA A 19 -0.90 16.69 -28.56
N THR A 20 -1.95 15.89 -28.68
CA THR A 20 -2.65 15.38 -27.52
C THR A 20 -1.60 14.55 -26.81
N THR A 21 -0.95 15.14 -25.82
CA THR A 21 -0.31 14.37 -24.77
C THR A 21 -1.43 13.56 -24.14
N VAL A 22 -1.61 12.34 -24.64
CA VAL A 22 -2.29 11.29 -23.89
C VAL A 22 -1.36 11.04 -22.73
N PHE A 23 -1.54 11.77 -21.63
CA PHE A 23 -1.01 11.31 -20.36
C PHE A 23 -1.67 9.96 -20.15
N ALA A 24 -0.86 8.92 -19.93
CA ALA A 24 -1.40 7.68 -19.41
C ALA A 24 -2.27 8.06 -18.22
N GLN A 25 -3.54 7.65 -18.26
CA GLN A 25 -4.44 7.88 -17.15
C GLN A 25 -3.82 7.12 -15.99
N GLY A 26 -3.31 7.87 -15.00
CA GLY A 26 -2.66 7.27 -13.85
C GLY A 26 -3.54 6.17 -13.29
N HIS A 27 -2.93 5.04 -12.96
CA HIS A 27 -3.59 3.88 -12.40
C HIS A 27 -4.16 4.20 -11.01
N VAL A 28 -5.39 4.72 -10.95
CA VAL A 28 -6.06 5.05 -9.68
C VAL A 28 -7.00 3.92 -9.31
N ASP A 29 -6.77 3.31 -8.14
CA ASP A 29 -7.54 2.27 -7.46
C ASP A 29 -8.29 1.30 -8.40
N PRO A 30 -7.63 0.24 -8.86
CA PRO A 30 -8.20 -0.61 -9.88
C PRO A 30 -9.35 -1.44 -9.29
N PRO A 31 -10.39 -1.76 -10.08
CA PRO A 31 -11.46 -2.65 -9.61
C PRO A 31 -10.95 -4.06 -9.26
N TYR A 32 -9.79 -4.44 -9.80
CA TYR A 32 -9.07 -5.67 -9.50
C TYR A 32 -7.56 -5.40 -9.53
N LEU A 33 -6.83 -5.96 -8.57
CA LEU A 33 -5.36 -6.00 -8.58
C LEU A 33 -4.92 -7.44 -8.81
N GLN A 34 -4.13 -7.69 -9.86
CA GLN A 34 -3.61 -9.03 -10.13
C GLN A 34 -2.43 -9.35 -9.21
N ILE A 35 -2.68 -10.13 -8.17
CA ILE A 35 -1.63 -10.59 -7.25
C ILE A 35 -0.82 -11.76 -7.86
N GLN A 36 0.41 -11.95 -7.38
CA GLN A 36 1.31 -12.98 -7.88
C GLN A 36 1.47 -14.14 -6.87
N SER A 37 1.67 -15.35 -7.38
CA SER A 37 2.06 -16.47 -6.53
C SER A 37 3.52 -16.33 -6.10
N ALA A 38 3.82 -16.60 -4.83
CA ALA A 38 5.19 -16.81 -4.34
C ALA A 38 5.67 -18.21 -4.73
N GLU A 39 6.97 -18.35 -5.01
CA GLU A 39 7.57 -19.65 -5.34
C GLU A 39 7.65 -20.57 -4.11
N ASN A 40 7.80 -19.99 -2.92
CA ASN A 40 7.84 -20.66 -1.63
C ASN A 40 6.96 -19.92 -0.61
N PRO A 41 6.59 -20.56 0.53
CA PRO A 41 5.99 -19.83 1.64
C PRO A 41 6.88 -18.67 2.09
N ILE A 42 6.27 -17.51 2.35
CA ILE A 42 6.96 -16.32 2.89
C ILE A 42 7.13 -16.48 4.41
N THR A 43 8.28 -16.08 4.93
CA THR A 43 8.54 -16.00 6.37
C THR A 43 8.05 -14.65 6.87
N VAL A 44 7.05 -14.64 7.75
CA VAL A 44 6.52 -13.39 8.29
C VAL A 44 7.43 -12.89 9.41
N ASP A 45 8.43 -12.08 9.07
CA ASP A 45 9.38 -11.49 10.01
C ASP A 45 9.57 -9.97 9.83
N GLY A 46 8.90 -9.41 8.81
CA GLY A 46 8.89 -8.00 8.49
C GLY A 46 10.08 -7.56 7.65
N ARG A 47 11.01 -8.43 7.24
CA ARG A 47 12.27 -8.04 6.57
C ARG A 47 12.17 -7.89 5.07
N LEU A 48 11.19 -8.54 4.44
CA LEU A 48 11.00 -8.56 2.98
C LEU A 48 12.24 -9.04 2.20
N ASP A 49 13.04 -9.94 2.79
CA ASP A 49 14.31 -10.39 2.21
C ASP A 49 14.14 -11.58 1.25
N GLU A 50 12.95 -12.18 1.17
CA GLU A 50 12.60 -13.16 0.16
C GLU A 50 12.65 -12.56 -1.25
N THR A 51 13.21 -13.32 -2.18
CA THR A 51 13.33 -12.92 -3.58
C THR A 51 11.99 -12.63 -4.23
N ASP A 52 10.92 -13.26 -3.75
CA ASP A 52 9.56 -13.06 -4.24
C ASP A 52 9.07 -11.61 -4.06
N TRP A 53 9.44 -10.94 -2.96
CA TRP A 53 9.11 -9.54 -2.70
C TRP A 53 9.85 -8.56 -3.61
N GLN A 54 11.04 -8.96 -4.07
CA GLN A 54 11.90 -8.15 -4.94
C GLN A 54 11.42 -8.18 -6.41
N ARG A 55 10.47 -9.05 -6.75
CA ARG A 55 9.87 -9.10 -8.08
C ARG A 55 9.09 -7.82 -8.37
N ARG A 56 8.98 -7.55 -9.67
CA ARG A 56 8.23 -6.43 -10.22
C ARG A 56 6.85 -6.91 -10.68
N PHE A 57 5.81 -6.46 -9.99
CA PHE A 57 4.41 -6.75 -10.28
C PHE A 57 3.52 -5.63 -9.75
N ASP A 58 2.24 -5.71 -10.08
CA ASP A 58 1.25 -4.70 -9.72
C ASP A 58 1.15 -4.52 -8.20
N HIS A 59 1.23 -3.28 -7.73
CA HIS A 59 1.22 -2.95 -6.32
C HIS A 59 0.61 -1.57 -6.05
N LEU A 60 0.18 -1.37 -4.81
CA LEU A 60 -0.43 -0.12 -4.37
C LEU A 60 0.63 0.80 -3.77
N VAL A 61 0.47 2.10 -3.99
CA VAL A 61 1.32 3.14 -3.41
C VAL A 61 0.44 4.15 -2.69
N PHE A 62 0.61 4.22 -1.37
CA PHE A 62 -0.08 5.16 -0.49
C PHE A 62 0.85 6.36 -0.28
N ARG A 63 0.55 7.46 -0.94
CA ARG A 63 1.25 8.74 -0.80
C ARG A 63 0.36 9.87 -1.29
N SER A 64 0.32 10.98 -0.55
CA SER A 64 -0.45 12.14 -0.97
C SER A 64 0.04 12.72 -2.30
N GLY A 65 -0.90 13.01 -3.21
CA GLY A 65 -0.62 13.53 -4.54
C GLY A 65 0.18 12.57 -5.45
N PHE A 66 0.20 11.27 -5.14
CA PHE A 66 0.93 10.28 -5.94
C PHE A 66 0.44 10.24 -7.39
N THR A 67 1.41 10.22 -8.31
CA THR A 67 1.14 10.01 -9.74
C THR A 67 1.69 8.62 -10.12
N PRO A 68 0.81 7.64 -10.40
CA PRO A 68 1.24 6.27 -10.64
C PRO A 68 2.05 6.09 -11.93
N GLY A 69 3.07 5.22 -11.86
CA GLY A 69 3.82 4.71 -13.01
C GLY A 69 3.17 3.47 -13.66
N ASP A 70 4.00 2.56 -14.17
CA ASP A 70 3.56 1.41 -14.98
C ASP A 70 2.83 0.32 -14.15
N VAL A 71 3.48 -0.28 -13.16
CA VAL A 71 2.88 -1.32 -12.27
C VAL A 71 2.45 -0.78 -10.91
N GLU A 72 2.42 0.54 -10.80
CA GLU A 72 2.06 1.24 -9.57
C GLU A 72 0.61 1.67 -9.68
N TYR A 73 -0.17 1.47 -8.62
CA TYR A 73 -1.53 1.93 -8.51
C TYR A 73 -1.65 2.88 -7.31
N GLY A 74 -2.16 4.08 -7.53
CA GLY A 74 -2.50 5.02 -6.46
C GLY A 74 -3.85 4.66 -5.83
N VAL A 75 -4.15 5.27 -4.68
CA VAL A 75 -5.35 4.96 -3.89
C VAL A 75 -6.47 5.99 -4.09
N THR A 76 -7.72 5.59 -3.80
CA THR A 76 -8.94 6.36 -4.14
C THR A 76 -9.18 7.60 -3.30
N GLY A 77 -8.46 7.80 -2.21
CA GLY A 77 -8.66 8.94 -1.33
C GLY A 77 -7.61 9.06 -0.24
N GLU A 78 -7.58 10.26 0.34
CA GLU A 78 -6.77 10.61 1.49
C GLU A 78 -7.61 11.48 2.43
N VAL A 79 -7.31 11.41 3.73
CA VAL A 79 -7.90 12.29 4.73
C VAL A 79 -6.76 12.77 5.63
N THR A 80 -6.56 14.08 5.70
CA THR A 80 -5.67 14.66 6.70
C THR A 80 -6.35 14.55 8.06
N VAL A 81 -5.73 13.78 8.97
CA VAL A 81 -6.27 13.54 10.31
C VAL A 81 -5.64 14.42 11.38
N GLN A 82 -4.40 14.86 11.17
CA GLN A 82 -3.68 15.75 12.07
C GLN A 82 -2.78 16.69 11.27
N ALA A 83 -2.74 17.96 11.69
CA ALA A 83 -1.80 18.94 11.19
C ALA A 83 -1.18 19.71 12.37
N PRO A 84 0.08 20.16 12.27
CA PRO A 84 1.01 19.94 11.16
C PRO A 84 1.58 18.52 11.14
N TYR A 85 1.95 18.04 9.96
CA TYR A 85 2.72 16.81 9.78
C TYR A 85 4.19 17.17 9.46
N THR A 86 5.09 16.30 9.88
CA THR A 86 6.54 16.32 9.72
C THR A 86 6.95 15.98 8.30
N ASP A 87 6.26 15.04 7.64
CA ASP A 87 6.61 14.62 6.29
C ASP A 87 5.42 14.14 5.43
N THR A 88 5.71 13.50 4.31
CA THR A 88 4.70 12.94 3.41
C THR A 88 5.13 11.53 3.11
N THR A 89 4.60 10.60 3.90
CA THR A 89 4.92 9.18 3.81
C THR A 89 4.55 8.62 2.44
N THR A 90 5.42 7.74 1.98
CA THR A 90 5.18 6.81 0.88
C THR A 90 5.23 5.39 1.43
N THR A 91 4.09 4.72 1.43
CA THR A 91 4.02 3.29 1.74
C THR A 91 3.72 2.50 0.47
N ILE A 92 4.62 1.59 0.11
CA ILE A 92 4.41 0.61 -0.96
C ILE A 92 3.77 -0.63 -0.33
N VAL A 93 2.63 -1.05 -0.88
CA VAL A 93 1.92 -2.25 -0.47
C VAL A 93 1.93 -3.26 -1.62
N LYS A 94 2.62 -4.39 -1.40
CA LYS A 94 2.61 -5.54 -2.32
C LYS A 94 1.81 -6.68 -1.71
N ILE A 95 1.18 -7.46 -2.58
CA ILE A 95 0.38 -8.61 -2.18
C ILE A 95 0.84 -9.83 -2.97
N LEU A 96 1.14 -10.91 -2.26
CA LEU A 96 1.50 -12.22 -2.80
C LEU A 96 0.56 -13.28 -2.23
N HIS A 97 0.51 -14.45 -2.86
CA HIS A 97 -0.12 -15.61 -2.25
C HIS A 97 0.71 -16.88 -2.44
N HIS A 98 0.59 -17.82 -1.51
CA HIS A 98 1.11 -19.18 -1.68
C HIS A 98 0.03 -20.17 -1.23
N GLY A 99 -0.63 -20.82 -2.19
CA GLY A 99 -1.85 -21.57 -1.89
C GLY A 99 -2.94 -20.64 -1.35
N LEU A 100 -3.45 -20.94 -0.16
CA LEU A 100 -4.48 -20.16 0.54
C LEU A 100 -3.90 -19.17 1.57
N ASP A 101 -2.58 -18.97 1.60
CA ASP A 101 -1.97 -17.92 2.40
C ASP A 101 -1.83 -16.65 1.56
N LEU A 102 -2.45 -15.56 1.99
CA LEU A 102 -2.34 -14.23 1.41
C LEU A 102 -1.35 -13.42 2.23
N TYR A 103 -0.27 -12.96 1.59
CA TYR A 103 0.77 -12.15 2.21
C TYR A 103 0.68 -10.70 1.75
N ILE A 104 0.75 -9.77 2.69
CA ILE A 104 0.71 -8.33 2.44
C ILE A 104 1.99 -7.73 3.05
N SER A 105 2.77 -7.04 2.23
CA SER A 105 3.95 -6.30 2.69
C SER A 105 3.67 -4.81 2.76
N LEU A 106 4.24 -4.13 3.76
CA LEU A 106 4.37 -2.68 3.81
C LEU A 106 5.86 -2.34 3.70
N ASN A 107 6.19 -1.36 2.87
CA ASN A 107 7.49 -0.69 2.87
C ASN A 107 7.24 0.81 2.94
N SER A 108 7.41 1.37 4.13
CA SER A 108 7.17 2.77 4.46
C SER A 108 8.48 3.52 4.67
N ASN A 109 8.53 4.76 4.20
CA ASN A 109 9.61 5.71 4.45
C ASN A 109 9.22 6.84 5.42
N ASP A 110 8.15 6.64 6.19
CA ASP A 110 7.66 7.55 7.23
C ASP A 110 8.79 8.03 8.16
N GLN A 111 8.80 9.34 8.44
CA GLN A 111 9.80 9.99 9.29
C GLN A 111 9.31 10.24 10.72
N SER A 112 8.09 9.80 11.06
CA SER A 112 7.46 9.95 12.37
C SER A 112 6.64 8.69 12.73
N VAL A 113 7.31 7.54 12.86
CA VAL A 113 6.65 6.27 13.14
C VAL A 113 6.15 6.25 14.58
N CYS A 114 4.83 6.25 14.76
CA CYS A 114 4.25 6.32 16.08
C CYS A 114 2.82 5.80 16.22
N ARG A 115 2.37 5.73 17.47
CA ARG A 115 0.94 5.67 17.76
C ARG A 115 0.35 7.07 17.66
N PHE A 116 -0.95 7.15 17.42
CA PHE A 116 -1.66 8.42 17.43
C PHE A 116 -2.04 8.83 18.86
N ASP A 117 -1.48 9.91 19.38
CA ASP A 117 -1.80 10.36 20.74
C ASP A 117 -3.28 10.76 20.86
N GLY A 118 -3.92 10.33 21.95
CA GLY A 118 -5.36 10.47 22.15
C GLY A 118 -6.25 9.47 21.39
N SER A 119 -5.70 8.55 20.60
CA SER A 119 -6.44 7.46 19.96
C SER A 119 -5.83 6.08 20.24
N TRP A 120 -6.51 5.04 19.74
CA TRP A 120 -6.06 3.64 19.73
C TRP A 120 -5.33 3.28 18.43
N GLU A 121 -5.30 4.20 17.45
CA GLU A 121 -4.67 4.03 16.14
C GLU A 121 -3.16 4.33 16.19
N GLY A 122 -2.47 4.05 15.09
CA GLY A 122 -1.03 4.26 14.91
C GLY A 122 -0.60 3.88 13.51
N ASP A 123 0.65 4.18 13.17
CA ASP A 123 1.24 3.90 11.87
C ASP A 123 1.03 2.47 11.42
N GLY A 124 0.50 2.27 10.21
CA GLY A 124 0.41 0.95 9.59
C GLY A 124 -0.91 0.65 8.89
N LEU A 125 -1.21 -0.64 8.79
CA LEU A 125 -2.27 -1.20 7.97
C LEU A 125 -3.58 -1.39 8.76
N PHE A 126 -4.67 -0.96 8.14
CA PHE A 126 -6.04 -1.29 8.52
C PHE A 126 -6.74 -1.87 7.31
N MET A 127 -7.11 -3.14 7.37
CA MET A 127 -7.64 -3.88 6.23
C MET A 127 -8.96 -4.55 6.58
N LYS A 128 -9.95 -4.41 5.70
CA LYS A 128 -11.12 -5.27 5.66
C LYS A 128 -11.00 -6.24 4.50
N ILE A 129 -11.34 -7.48 4.77
CA ILE A 129 -11.37 -8.57 3.79
C ILE A 129 -12.67 -9.33 4.00
N ASN A 130 -13.34 -9.69 2.91
CA ASN A 130 -14.51 -10.57 3.03
C ASN A 130 -14.07 -12.00 3.31
N ASP A 131 -14.82 -12.71 4.15
CA ASP A 131 -14.74 -14.18 4.21
C ASP A 131 -15.43 -14.82 3.00
N ALA A 132 -15.35 -16.15 2.88
CA ALA A 132 -15.94 -16.87 1.74
C ALA A 132 -17.48 -16.77 1.65
N ASN A 133 -18.16 -16.30 2.70
CA ASN A 133 -19.59 -16.03 2.70
C ASN A 133 -19.92 -14.56 2.42
N GLY A 134 -18.90 -13.72 2.18
CA GLY A 134 -19.05 -12.29 1.92
C GLY A 134 -19.18 -11.42 3.18
N ILE A 135 -18.84 -11.96 4.37
CA ILE A 135 -18.86 -11.19 5.62
C ILE A 135 -17.53 -10.47 5.79
N PRO A 136 -17.50 -9.13 5.92
CA PRO A 136 -16.27 -8.39 6.12
C PRO A 136 -15.70 -8.65 7.51
N VAL A 137 -14.42 -8.98 7.57
CA VAL A 137 -13.61 -9.10 8.79
C VAL A 137 -12.39 -8.19 8.72
N GLU A 138 -11.87 -7.78 9.88
CA GLU A 138 -10.82 -6.77 9.97
C GLU A 138 -9.51 -7.36 10.47
N TYR A 139 -8.42 -6.95 9.82
CA TYR A 139 -7.04 -7.20 10.24
C TYR A 139 -6.32 -5.87 10.34
N LYS A 140 -5.49 -5.73 11.37
CA LYS A 140 -4.66 -4.55 11.57
C LYS A 140 -3.23 -4.97 11.89
N LEU A 141 -2.28 -4.20 11.38
CA LEU A 141 -0.86 -4.35 11.65
C LEU A 141 -0.25 -2.97 11.77
N TYR A 142 -0.05 -2.49 13.00
CA TYR A 142 0.09 -1.06 13.28
C TYR A 142 0.81 -0.77 14.60
N PHE A 143 1.48 0.38 14.70
CA PHE A 143 2.22 0.81 15.89
C PHE A 143 1.31 1.55 16.88
N ASN A 144 0.45 0.86 17.62
CA ASN A 144 -0.47 1.49 18.59
C ASN A 144 -0.01 1.46 20.05
N LEU A 145 1.07 0.75 20.34
CA LEU A 145 1.50 0.49 21.73
C LEU A 145 2.16 1.73 22.34
N ALA A 146 1.96 1.93 23.64
CA ALA A 146 2.59 3.00 24.38
C ALA A 146 4.01 2.65 24.83
N GLY A 147 4.78 3.68 25.18
CA GLY A 147 6.20 3.57 25.55
C GLY A 147 7.12 3.98 24.40
N THR A 148 8.42 4.05 24.69
CA THR A 148 9.45 4.34 23.69
C THR A 148 9.86 3.06 22.99
N ASP A 149 9.94 3.12 21.67
CA ASP A 149 10.36 2.05 20.76
C ASP A 149 9.59 0.72 20.88
N PRO A 150 8.24 0.72 21.00
CA PRO A 150 7.49 -0.53 21.01
C PRO A 150 7.63 -1.30 19.68
N ASP A 151 7.24 -2.57 19.72
CA ASP A 151 7.05 -3.38 18.53
C ASP A 151 5.69 -3.09 17.88
N ILE A 152 5.55 -3.49 16.61
CA ILE A 152 4.28 -3.41 15.90
C ILE A 152 3.24 -4.33 16.55
N HIS A 153 1.97 -3.92 16.53
CA HIS A 153 0.87 -4.70 17.04
C HIS A 153 0.06 -5.33 15.91
N TYR A 154 -0.13 -6.65 15.99
CA TYR A 154 -1.07 -7.37 15.15
C TYR A 154 -2.41 -7.57 15.87
N GLU A 155 -3.50 -7.23 15.18
CA GLU A 155 -4.88 -7.48 15.63
C GLU A 155 -5.66 -8.18 14.52
N GLY A 156 -6.08 -9.42 14.79
CA GLY A 156 -6.92 -10.21 13.88
C GLY A 156 -8.37 -10.27 14.32
N PRO A 157 -9.27 -10.78 13.47
CA PRO A 157 -10.70 -10.82 13.77
C PRO A 157 -11.02 -11.87 14.84
N GLY A 158 -11.77 -11.48 15.87
CA GLY A 158 -12.17 -12.41 16.94
C GLY A 158 -13.04 -13.59 16.47
N MET A 159 -13.71 -13.46 15.32
CA MET A 159 -14.49 -14.54 14.70
C MET A 159 -13.60 -15.68 14.17
N TYR A 160 -12.38 -15.36 13.74
CA TYR A 160 -11.44 -16.31 13.15
C TYR A 160 -10.11 -16.24 13.92
N PRO A 161 -10.05 -16.79 15.15
CA PRO A 161 -8.82 -16.75 15.93
C PRO A 161 -7.70 -17.49 15.21
N ASN A 162 -6.50 -16.89 15.21
CA ASN A 162 -5.29 -17.40 14.54
C ASN A 162 -5.42 -17.50 13.01
N SER A 163 -6.31 -16.74 12.37
CA SER A 163 -6.41 -16.66 10.90
C SER A 163 -5.35 -15.79 10.25
N GLY A 164 -4.39 -15.29 11.01
CA GLY A 164 -3.29 -14.50 10.51
C GLY A 164 -2.28 -14.18 11.59
N SER A 165 -1.19 -13.56 11.17
CA SER A 165 -0.13 -13.03 12.03
C SER A 165 0.64 -11.95 11.27
N GLY A 166 1.34 -11.08 11.99
CA GLY A 166 2.18 -10.07 11.37
C GLY A 166 3.40 -9.72 12.19
N ALA A 167 4.38 -9.16 11.50
CA ALA A 167 5.66 -8.72 12.05
C ALA A 167 6.14 -7.46 11.34
N ALA A 168 7.06 -6.74 11.96
CA ALA A 168 7.71 -5.59 11.35
C ALA A 168 9.20 -5.58 11.64
N TRP A 169 9.93 -4.95 10.73
CA TRP A 169 11.32 -4.58 10.91
C TRP A 169 11.43 -3.05 10.83
N LYS A 170 11.87 -2.45 11.93
CA LYS A 170 12.18 -1.01 11.99
C LYS A 170 13.48 -0.77 11.25
N HIS A 171 13.49 0.20 10.33
CA HIS A 171 14.73 0.57 9.65
C HIS A 171 15.74 1.14 10.66
N PRO A 172 17.06 1.06 10.38
CA PRO A 172 18.05 1.70 11.23
C PRO A 172 17.72 3.18 11.44
N ALA A 173 17.85 3.67 12.67
CA ALA A 173 17.47 5.01 13.12
C ALA A 173 15.97 5.27 13.31
N THR A 174 15.09 4.31 13.04
CA THR A 174 13.69 4.39 13.46
C THR A 174 13.55 4.04 14.93
N ILE A 175 12.98 4.94 15.73
CA ILE A 175 12.68 4.73 17.15
C ILE A 175 11.21 5.13 17.37
N VAL A 176 10.33 4.12 17.45
CA VAL A 176 8.88 4.37 17.47
C VAL A 176 8.51 5.21 18.69
N ASN A 177 7.60 6.18 18.51
CA ASN A 177 7.17 7.13 19.55
C ASN A 177 8.29 8.05 20.08
N ASP A 178 9.37 8.28 19.33
CA ASP A 178 10.43 9.24 19.67
C ASP A 178 10.42 10.43 18.71
N THR A 179 10.10 11.62 19.23
CA THR A 179 10.02 12.85 18.44
C THR A 179 11.34 13.63 18.38
N THR A 180 12.44 13.06 18.90
CA THR A 180 13.73 13.76 18.98
C THR A 180 14.54 13.72 17.69
N ALA A 181 14.24 12.79 16.78
CA ALA A 181 14.88 12.66 15.48
C ALA A 181 13.87 12.12 14.45
N ALA A 182 14.15 12.35 13.16
CA ALA A 182 13.35 11.77 12.08
C ALA A 182 13.67 10.27 11.94
N ASP A 183 12.62 9.47 11.81
CA ASP A 183 12.72 8.04 11.54
C ASP A 183 13.15 7.76 10.10
N SER A 184 13.56 6.51 9.85
CA SER A 184 13.92 6.03 8.51
C SER A 184 12.83 5.12 7.90
N GLY A 185 11.65 5.07 8.52
CA GLY A 185 10.54 4.20 8.15
C GLY A 185 10.65 2.77 8.67
N TYR A 186 9.89 1.87 8.06
CA TYR A 186 9.80 0.48 8.47
C TYR A 186 9.32 -0.41 7.31
N THR A 187 9.54 -1.70 7.46
CA THR A 187 8.85 -2.74 6.70
C THR A 187 7.98 -3.58 7.61
N ALA A 188 6.86 -4.09 7.10
CA ALA A 188 5.98 -4.98 7.83
C ALA A 188 5.38 -6.04 6.91
N GLU A 189 5.01 -7.18 7.50
CA GLU A 189 4.39 -8.30 6.80
C GLU A 189 3.19 -8.80 7.58
N LEU A 190 2.10 -9.05 6.87
CA LEU A 190 0.89 -9.70 7.36
C LEU A 190 0.64 -10.95 6.52
N VAL A 191 0.38 -12.08 7.16
CA VAL A 191 -0.24 -13.25 6.51
C VAL A 191 -1.69 -13.38 6.95
N ILE A 192 -2.57 -13.67 6.01
CA ILE A 192 -3.96 -14.07 6.23
C ILE A 192 -4.16 -15.47 5.65
N HIS A 193 -4.56 -16.41 6.50
CA HIS A 193 -4.87 -17.78 6.15
C HIS A 193 -6.30 -17.86 5.63
N LEU A 194 -6.47 -17.81 4.30
CA LEU A 194 -7.78 -17.74 3.65
C LEU A 194 -8.62 -19.00 3.86
N ASP A 195 -7.97 -20.15 4.11
CA ASP A 195 -8.66 -21.40 4.49
C ASP A 195 -9.48 -21.23 5.78
N LYS A 196 -8.97 -20.44 6.74
CA LYS A 196 -9.69 -20.10 7.99
C LYS A 196 -10.89 -19.20 7.76
N LEU A 197 -10.88 -18.43 6.67
CA LEU A 197 -12.00 -17.61 6.22
C LEU A 197 -12.99 -18.39 5.33
N GLY A 198 -12.77 -19.71 5.17
CA GLY A 198 -13.64 -20.60 4.41
C GLY A 198 -13.37 -20.64 2.91
N TYR A 199 -12.32 -19.96 2.43
CA TYR A 199 -11.93 -20.08 1.03
C TYR A 199 -11.36 -21.47 0.76
N THR A 200 -11.68 -22.00 -0.41
CA THR A 200 -11.20 -23.32 -0.87
C THR A 200 -10.51 -23.26 -2.22
N ASP A 201 -10.66 -22.14 -2.94
CA ASP A 201 -10.02 -21.87 -4.21
C ASP A 201 -8.92 -20.82 -4.02
N PRO A 202 -7.64 -21.15 -4.25
CA PRO A 202 -6.53 -20.21 -4.14
C PRO A 202 -6.54 -19.11 -5.22
N TYR A 203 -7.42 -19.20 -6.21
CA TYR A 203 -7.58 -18.20 -7.29
C TYR A 203 -8.91 -17.45 -7.20
N ALA A 204 -9.59 -17.49 -6.05
CA ALA A 204 -10.80 -16.73 -5.82
C ALA A 204 -10.54 -15.21 -5.85
N ASP A 205 -11.50 -14.45 -6.38
CA ASP A 205 -11.52 -13.00 -6.21
C ASP A 205 -11.89 -12.65 -4.76
N ILE A 206 -11.08 -11.80 -4.13
CA ILE A 206 -11.22 -11.44 -2.72
C ILE A 206 -11.47 -9.93 -2.62
N PRO A 207 -12.69 -9.51 -2.23
CA PRO A 207 -12.97 -8.11 -1.94
C PRO A 207 -12.18 -7.63 -0.73
N VAL A 208 -11.48 -6.51 -0.89
CA VAL A 208 -10.68 -5.88 0.17
C VAL A 208 -10.96 -4.38 0.23
N LEU A 209 -10.72 -3.80 1.41
CA LEU A 209 -10.55 -2.38 1.63
C LEU A 209 -9.28 -2.20 2.44
N ILE A 210 -8.36 -1.36 1.97
CA ILE A 210 -7.06 -1.15 2.59
C ILE A 210 -6.92 0.33 2.92
N ASN A 211 -6.50 0.61 4.15
CA ASN A 211 -6.10 1.93 4.61
C ASN A 211 -4.70 1.85 5.23
N ILE A 212 -3.84 2.79 4.86
CA ILE A 212 -2.57 3.03 5.55
C ILE A 212 -2.75 4.30 6.36
N PHE A 213 -2.50 4.20 7.66
CA PHE A 213 -2.56 5.31 8.59
C PHE A 213 -1.14 5.79 8.88
N ASP A 214 -1.01 7.12 8.96
CA ASP A 214 0.24 7.87 9.04
C ASP A 214 0.00 9.08 9.97
N PRO A 215 -0.09 8.87 11.29
CA PRO A 215 -0.18 9.94 12.27
C PRO A 215 1.22 10.47 12.61
N ASP A 216 1.39 11.79 12.57
CA ASP A 216 2.67 12.38 12.95
C ASP A 216 2.68 12.88 14.40
N GLY A 217 3.88 12.90 14.98
CA GLY A 217 4.22 13.81 16.07
C GLY A 217 3.72 13.39 17.45
N TYR A 218 3.73 12.08 17.73
CA TYR A 218 3.37 11.46 19.02
C TYR A 218 3.41 12.34 20.26
#